data_AF-A0A7X3WLC4-F1
#
_entry.id   AF-A0A7X3WLC4-F1
#
_cell.length_a   1.000
_cell.length_b   1.000
_cell.length_c   1.000
_cell.angle_alpha   90.00
_cell.angle_beta   90.00
_cell.angle_gamma   90.00
#
_symmetry.space_group_name_H-M   'P 1'
#
loop_
_entity.id
_entity.type
_entity.pdbx_description
1 polymer ?
#
loop_
_entity_poly.entity_id
_entity_poly.type
_entity_poly.pdbx_seq_one_letter_code
_entity_poly.pdbx_strand_id
1 'polypeptide(L)'
;MSEKDDQEILENVKSSVDFSIVTDNILGIADFVIEKHEFKNDCSLTDEQREQATAKIKEALWAQVESLKLERKSILQEMFDSAESALAQVMRDGS
;
A
#
# COMPACT_ATOMS: atom_id res chain seq x y z
N MET A 1 -10.52 -27.07 -8.56
CA MET A 1 -10.70 -25.64 -8.30
C MET A 1 -10.51 -24.92 -9.61
N SER A 2 -11.39 -23.97 -9.91
CA SER A 2 -11.23 -23.11 -11.09
C SER A 2 -10.29 -21.96 -10.73
N GLU A 3 -9.49 -21.44 -11.67
CA GLU A 3 -8.69 -20.20 -11.50
C GLU A 3 -9.54 -19.02 -10.97
N LYS A 4 -10.86 -19.04 -11.19
CA LYS A 4 -11.82 -18.08 -10.63
C LYS A 4 -11.96 -18.17 -9.11
N ASP A 5 -11.92 -19.38 -8.55
CA ASP A 5 -12.07 -19.60 -7.11
C ASP A 5 -10.83 -19.08 -6.36
N ASP A 6 -9.64 -19.24 -6.97
CA ASP A 6 -8.36 -18.79 -6.38
C ASP A 6 -8.24 -17.27 -6.38
N GLN A 7 -8.70 -16.61 -7.46
CA GLN A 7 -8.80 -15.14 -7.51
C GLN A 7 -9.76 -14.60 -6.45
N GLU A 8 -10.89 -15.24 -6.24
CA GLU A 8 -11.89 -14.80 -5.25
C GLU A 8 -11.37 -14.96 -3.81
N ILE A 9 -10.56 -15.99 -3.53
CA ILE A 9 -9.90 -16.18 -2.22
C ILE A 9 -8.81 -15.13 -2.00
N LEU A 10 -7.98 -14.85 -3.00
CA LEU A 10 -6.96 -13.79 -2.96
C LEU A 10 -7.58 -12.41 -2.72
N GLU A 11 -8.73 -12.13 -3.32
CA GLU A 11 -9.49 -10.90 -3.09
C GLU A 11 -10.16 -10.86 -1.71
N ASN A 12 -10.53 -12.02 -1.16
CA ASN A 12 -11.14 -12.17 0.17
C ASN A 12 -10.12 -12.29 1.33
N VAL A 13 -8.80 -12.28 1.07
CA VAL A 13 -7.81 -12.11 2.13
C VAL A 13 -8.02 -10.73 2.75
N LYS A 14 -8.71 -10.70 3.90
CA LYS A 14 -9.05 -9.48 4.65
C LYS A 14 -7.89 -8.48 4.58
N SER A 15 -8.18 -7.28 4.10
CA SER A 15 -7.24 -6.16 4.20
C SER A 15 -6.92 -5.96 5.68
N SER A 16 -5.68 -6.25 6.07
CA SER A 16 -5.15 -5.90 7.39
C SER A 16 -4.83 -4.40 7.50
N VAL A 17 -5.06 -3.65 6.42
CA VAL A 17 -4.78 -2.22 6.31
C VAL A 17 -6.09 -1.45 6.40
N ASP A 18 -6.14 -0.54 7.38
CA ASP A 18 -7.21 0.45 7.51
C ASP A 18 -6.82 1.72 6.73
N PHE A 19 -7.53 1.98 5.62
CA PHE A 19 -7.25 3.12 4.75
C PHE A 19 -7.65 4.47 5.34
N SER A 20 -8.49 4.50 6.39
CA SER A 20 -8.76 5.74 7.13
C SER A 20 -7.50 6.19 7.88
N ILE A 21 -6.86 5.27 8.60
CA ILE A 21 -5.59 5.49 9.29
C ILE A 21 -4.48 5.89 8.29
N VAL A 22 -4.43 5.24 7.12
CA VAL A 22 -3.47 5.63 6.06
C VAL A 22 -3.69 7.07 5.61
N THR A 23 -4.95 7.50 5.45
CA THR A 23 -5.28 8.87 5.06
C THR A 23 -4.82 9.88 6.11
N ASP A 24 -5.14 9.62 7.39
CA ASP A 24 -4.78 10.51 8.49
C ASP A 24 -3.25 10.63 8.63
N ASN A 25 -2.52 9.52 8.48
CA ASN A 25 -1.07 9.51 8.47
C ASN A 25 -0.48 10.31 7.30
N ILE A 26 -1.07 10.19 6.10
CA ILE A 26 -0.63 10.96 4.93
C ILE A 26 -0.77 12.46 5.18
N LEU A 27 -1.87 12.90 5.80
CA LEU A 27 -2.07 14.30 6.17
C LEU A 27 -1.04 14.77 7.19
N GLY A 28 -0.82 14.00 8.26
CA GLY A 28 0.21 14.32 9.26
C GLY A 28 1.63 14.39 8.68
N ILE A 29 1.96 13.52 7.72
CA ILE A 29 3.24 13.57 6.99
C ILE A 29 3.31 14.84 6.13
N ALA A 30 2.24 15.21 5.43
CA ALA A 30 2.21 16.41 4.61
C ALA A 30 2.44 17.67 5.45
N ASP A 31 1.74 17.80 6.57
CA ASP A 31 1.91 18.92 7.51
C ASP A 31 3.35 19.02 8.02
N PHE A 32 3.91 17.90 8.50
CA PHE A 32 5.29 17.86 8.97
C PHE A 32 6.31 18.24 7.89
N VAL A 33 6.11 17.77 6.65
CA VAL A 33 7.02 18.07 5.54
C VAL A 33 6.98 19.55 5.19
N ILE A 34 5.80 20.17 5.22
CA ILE A 34 5.62 21.60 4.99
C ILE A 34 6.30 22.40 6.10
N GLU A 35 6.02 22.10 7.36
CA GLU A 35 6.64 22.77 8.52
C GLU A 35 8.16 22.66 8.49
N LYS A 36 8.67 21.46 8.17
CA LYS A 36 10.11 21.23 8.01
C LYS A 36 10.71 22.06 6.89
N HIS A 37 9.98 22.27 5.80
CA HIS A 37 10.44 23.11 4.69
C HIS A 37 10.52 24.58 5.12
N GLU A 38 9.47 25.11 5.74
CA GLU A 38 9.41 26.47 6.27
C GLU A 38 10.54 26.73 7.25
N PHE A 39 10.72 25.83 8.23
CA PHE A 39 11.79 25.92 9.22
C PHE A 39 13.19 25.90 8.58
N LYS A 40 13.43 25.01 7.61
CA LYS A 40 14.76 24.88 6.98
C LYS A 40 15.13 26.06 6.09
N ASN A 41 14.14 26.70 5.48
CA ASN A 41 14.37 27.78 4.52
C ASN A 41 14.10 29.16 5.11
N ASP A 42 13.83 29.25 6.42
CA ASP A 42 13.47 30.48 7.12
C ASP A 42 12.38 31.27 6.37
N CYS A 43 11.33 30.55 5.97
CA CYS A 43 10.23 31.10 5.19
C CYS A 43 8.88 30.66 5.76
N SER A 44 7.82 31.33 5.32
CA SER A 44 6.44 30.93 5.64
C SER A 44 5.66 30.88 4.33
N LEU A 45 5.02 29.75 4.08
CA LEU A 45 4.14 29.60 2.93
C LEU A 45 2.82 30.33 3.20
N THR A 46 2.21 30.87 2.16
CA THR A 46 0.83 31.35 2.25
C THR A 46 -0.14 30.17 2.43
N ASP A 47 -1.34 30.43 2.93
CA ASP A 47 -2.37 29.40 3.09
C ASP A 47 -2.65 28.66 1.77
N GLU A 48 -2.70 29.38 0.65
CA GLU A 48 -2.87 28.81 -0.68
C GLU A 48 -1.69 27.90 -1.08
N GLN A 49 -0.45 28.32 -0.77
CA GLN A 49 0.73 27.50 -1.03
C GLN A 49 0.75 26.23 -0.17
N ARG A 50 0.33 26.32 1.10
CA ARG A 50 0.22 25.17 2.01
C ARG A 50 -0.84 24.18 1.51
N GLU A 51 -1.99 24.66 1.07
CA GLU A 51 -3.06 23.83 0.52
C GLU A 51 -2.58 23.09 -0.75
N GLN A 52 -1.95 23.81 -1.69
CA GLN A 52 -1.40 23.21 -2.90
C GLN A 52 -0.27 22.20 -2.60
N ALA A 53 0.61 22.51 -1.64
CA ALA A 53 1.67 21.59 -1.22
C ALA A 53 1.07 20.33 -0.60
N THR A 54 0.08 20.47 0.27
CA THR A 54 -0.62 19.35 0.92
C THR A 54 -1.27 18.44 -0.12
N ALA A 55 -1.98 19.01 -1.09
CA ALA A 55 -2.61 18.25 -2.16
C ALA A 55 -1.58 17.43 -2.97
N LYS A 56 -0.46 18.04 -3.35
CA LYS A 56 0.60 17.36 -4.11
C LYS A 56 1.31 16.27 -3.31
N ILE A 57 1.59 16.52 -2.03
CA ILE A 57 2.19 15.50 -1.16
C ILE A 57 1.24 14.33 -0.97
N LYS A 58 -0.04 14.60 -0.72
CA LYS A 58 -1.08 13.58 -0.60
C LYS A 58 -1.17 12.72 -1.86
N GLU A 59 -1.23 13.34 -3.03
CA GLU A 59 -1.25 12.64 -4.32
C GLU A 59 -0.03 11.71 -4.48
N ALA A 60 1.18 12.22 -4.22
CA ALA A 60 2.41 11.45 -4.34
C ALA A 60 2.45 10.26 -3.37
N LEU A 61 2.02 10.46 -2.11
CA LEU A 61 2.01 9.39 -1.11
C LEU A 61 0.93 8.35 -1.41
N TRP A 62 -0.24 8.76 -1.93
CA TRP A 62 -1.26 7.81 -2.37
C TRP A 62 -0.82 6.96 -3.56
N ALA A 63 -0.13 7.54 -4.53
CA ALA A 63 0.45 6.79 -5.64
C ALA A 63 1.40 5.70 -5.14
N GLN A 64 2.20 6.00 -4.10
CA GLN A 64 3.07 5.02 -3.45
C GLN A 64 2.27 3.91 -2.75
N VAL A 65 1.20 4.26 -2.03
CA VAL A 65 0.31 3.28 -1.38
C VAL A 65 -0.33 2.34 -2.41
N GLU A 66 -0.80 2.87 -3.54
CA GLU A 66 -1.38 2.03 -4.62
C GLU A 66 -0.33 1.10 -5.25
N SER A 67 0.90 1.57 -5.44
CA SER A 67 2.00 0.72 -5.89
C SER A 67 2.27 -0.44 -4.92
N LEU A 68 2.32 -0.15 -3.61
CA LEU A 68 2.50 -1.17 -2.56
C LEU A 68 1.35 -2.17 -2.49
N LYS A 69 0.12 -1.75 -2.79
CA LYS A 69 -1.04 -2.65 -2.89
C LYS A 69 -0.87 -3.65 -4.04
N LEU A 70 -0.40 -3.18 -5.19
CA LEU A 70 -0.13 -4.04 -6.34
C LEU A 70 1.00 -5.03 -6.05
N GLU A 71 2.08 -4.56 -5.44
CA GLU A 71 3.20 -5.40 -5.01
C GLU A 71 2.74 -6.47 -4.01
N ARG A 72 1.93 -6.09 -3.00
CA ARG A 72 1.33 -7.03 -2.05
C ARG A 72 0.51 -8.11 -2.76
N LYS A 73 -0.25 -7.76 -3.80
CA LYS A 73 -1.03 -8.75 -4.58
C LYS A 73 -0.12 -9.76 -5.28
N SER A 74 0.99 -9.30 -5.87
CA SER A 74 1.98 -10.18 -6.50
C SER A 74 2.60 -11.13 -5.47
N ILE A 75 3.03 -10.60 -4.33
CA ILE A 75 3.63 -11.41 -3.25
C ILE A 75 2.64 -12.47 -2.76
N LEU A 76 1.36 -12.10 -2.56
CA LEU A 76 0.35 -13.06 -2.14
C LEU A 76 0.19 -14.20 -3.16
N GLN A 77 0.14 -13.89 -4.46
CA GLN A 77 0.07 -14.92 -5.51
C GLN A 77 1.27 -15.87 -5.42
N GLU A 78 2.50 -15.33 -5.34
CA GLU A 78 3.72 -16.14 -5.24
C GLU A 78 3.72 -17.04 -3.99
N MET A 79 3.15 -16.56 -2.87
CA MET A 79 2.99 -17.36 -1.66
C MET A 79 2.00 -18.51 -1.87
N PHE A 80 0.86 -18.28 -2.54
CA PHE A 80 -0.11 -19.33 -2.85
C PHE A 80 0.50 -20.39 -3.78
N ASP A 81 1.14 -19.96 -4.87
CA ASP A 81 1.80 -20.87 -5.82
C ASP A 81 2.86 -21.74 -5.13
N SER A 82 3.64 -21.12 -4.22
CA SER A 82 4.65 -21.83 -3.42
C SER A 82 4.02 -22.86 -2.48
N ALA A 83 2.91 -22.52 -1.84
CA ALA A 83 2.18 -23.42 -0.96
C ALA A 83 1.57 -24.62 -1.73
N GLU A 84 1.00 -24.38 -2.91
CA GLU A 84 0.47 -25.43 -3.77
C GLU A 84 1.58 -26.38 -4.26
N SER A 85 2.73 -25.82 -4.68
CA SER A 85 3.88 -26.60 -5.10
C SER A 85 4.39 -27.52 -3.99
N ALA A 86 4.48 -27.01 -2.76
CA ALA A 86 4.87 -27.79 -1.59
C ALA A 86 3.87 -28.91 -1.30
N LEU A 87 2.57 -28.64 -1.36
CA LEU A 87 1.54 -29.66 -1.19
C LEU A 87 1.62 -30.74 -2.27
N ALA A 88 1.78 -30.34 -3.54
CA ALA A 88 1.90 -31.28 -4.66
C ALA A 88 3.12 -32.20 -4.50
N GLN A 89 4.23 -31.70 -3.95
CA GLN A 89 5.40 -32.53 -3.66
C GLN A 89 5.10 -33.60 -2.62
N VAL A 90 4.48 -33.24 -1.50
CA VAL A 90 4.09 -34.20 -0.46
C VAL A 90 3.16 -35.30 -1.03
N MET A 91 2.23 -34.92 -1.89
CA MET A 91 1.29 -35.88 -2.51
C MET A 91 1.97 -36.83 -3.50
N ARG A 92 3.03 -36.39 -4.20
CA ARG A 92 3.84 -37.25 -5.08
C ARG A 92 4.72 -38.22 -4.28
N ASP A 93 5.33 -37.74 -3.20
CA ASP A 93 6.26 -38.54 -2.39
C ASP A 93 5.54 -39.57 -1.50
N GLY A 94 4.24 -39.36 -1.24
CA GLY A 94 3.36 -40.29 -0.53
C GLY A 94 2.65 -41.34 -1.40
N SER A 95 2.87 -41.34 -2.72
CA SER A 95 2.34 -42.31 -3.70
C SER A 95 3.44 -43.29 -4.14
#